data_AF-C0ZFH3-F1
#
_entry.id   AF-C0ZFH3-F1
#
_cell.length_a   1.000
_cell.length_b   1.000
_cell.length_c   1.000
_cell.angle_alpha   90.00
_cell.angle_beta   90.00
_cell.angle_gamma   90.00
#
_symmetry.space_group_name_H-M   'P 1'
#
loop_
_entity.id
_entity.type
_entity.pdbx_description
1 polymer ?
#
loop_
_entity_poly.entity_id
_entity_poly.type
_entity_poly.pdbx_seq_one_letter_code
_entity_poly.pdbx_strand_id
1 'polypeptide(L)'
;MQAGRKLDGKVAVELGWQWGDTGRGFEALLPPENDPRYNRALYGPFHFDKDGYLETMPHYSTSWNGMGEMIEEARQQFMYLDLIPQENGYTCEAKINTGFVVDSATEKEAPYAVTRAFLKANGVHLT
;
A
#
# COMPACT_ATOMS: atom_id res chain seq x y z
N MET A 1 -9.74 13.28 3.34
CA MET A 1 -8.27 13.12 3.36
C MET A 1 -7.82 12.58 2.00
N GLN A 2 -7.46 13.46 1.06
CA GLN A 2 -7.06 13.05 -0.31
C GLN A 2 -5.57 12.65 -0.40
N ALA A 3 -4.77 13.04 0.60
CA ALA A 3 -3.34 12.71 0.67
C ALA A 3 -3.10 11.20 0.92
N GLY A 4 -3.89 10.57 1.81
CA GLY A 4 -3.78 9.14 2.10
C GLY A 4 -4.02 8.25 0.88
N ARG A 5 -5.05 8.57 0.07
CA ARG A 5 -5.41 7.72 -1.06
C ARG A 5 -4.35 7.67 -2.16
N LYS A 6 -3.67 8.79 -2.42
CA LYS A 6 -2.53 8.81 -3.36
C LYS A 6 -1.36 7.98 -2.85
N LEU A 7 -1.12 7.98 -1.53
CA LEU A 7 -0.09 7.14 -0.92
C LEU A 7 -0.47 5.67 -1.00
N ASP A 8 -1.74 5.32 -0.73
CA ASP A 8 -2.27 3.96 -0.89
C ASP A 8 -2.09 3.47 -2.33
N GLY A 9 -2.33 4.33 -3.32
CA GLY A 9 -2.11 4.03 -4.73
C GLY A 9 -0.66 3.68 -5.05
N LYS A 10 0.32 4.39 -4.45
CA LYS A 10 1.74 4.05 -4.59
C LYS A 10 2.04 2.68 -4.01
N VAL A 11 1.47 2.35 -2.85
CA VAL A 11 1.61 1.01 -2.25
C VAL A 11 1.06 -0.05 -3.19
N ALA A 12 -0.18 0.13 -3.68
CA ALA A 12 -0.81 -0.82 -4.60
C ALA A 12 0.06 -1.09 -5.84
N VAL A 13 0.68 -0.06 -6.42
CA VAL A 13 1.61 -0.22 -7.56
C VAL A 13 2.81 -1.10 -7.18
N GLU A 14 3.45 -0.86 -6.03
CA GLU A 14 4.56 -1.70 -5.55
C GLU A 14 4.11 -3.14 -5.19
N LEU A 15 2.82 -3.32 -4.89
CA LEU A 15 2.20 -4.63 -4.70
C LEU A 15 1.73 -5.27 -6.03
N GLY A 16 2.10 -4.70 -7.17
CA GLY A 16 1.85 -5.27 -8.50
C GLY A 16 0.53 -4.86 -9.15
N TRP A 17 -0.18 -3.88 -8.60
CA TRP A 17 -1.33 -3.26 -9.28
C TRP A 17 -0.85 -2.40 -10.44
N GLN A 18 -1.67 -2.25 -11.47
CA GLN A 18 -1.28 -1.56 -12.70
C GLN A 18 -2.34 -0.56 -13.14
N TRP A 19 -1.89 0.63 -13.58
CA TRP A 19 -2.77 1.57 -14.27
C TRP A 19 -3.13 1.02 -15.65
N GLY A 20 -4.41 1.07 -16.00
CA GLY A 20 -4.89 0.57 -17.27
C GLY A 20 -6.23 1.17 -17.67
N ASP A 21 -6.53 1.08 -18.97
CA ASP A 21 -7.83 1.48 -19.51
C ASP A 21 -8.91 0.50 -19.06
N THR A 22 -9.98 1.04 -18.51
CA THR A 22 -11.15 0.26 -18.07
C THR A 22 -12.06 -0.19 -19.22
N GLY A 23 -11.79 0.25 -20.46
CA GLY A 23 -12.68 0.09 -21.60
C GLY A 23 -13.93 0.99 -21.53
N ARG A 24 -13.96 1.92 -20.57
CA ARG A 24 -15.04 2.90 -20.34
C ARG A 24 -14.58 4.34 -20.57
N GLY A 25 -13.42 4.52 -21.20
CA GLY A 25 -12.87 5.84 -21.55
C GLY A 25 -12.17 6.56 -20.39
N PHE A 26 -11.75 5.84 -19.35
CA PHE A 26 -10.90 6.38 -18.28
C PHE A 26 -9.91 5.33 -17.78
N GLU A 27 -8.77 5.83 -17.27
CA GLU A 27 -7.69 5.04 -16.70
C GLU A 27 -7.93 4.81 -15.20
N ALA A 28 -7.64 3.60 -14.73
CA ALA A 28 -7.81 3.22 -13.33
C ALA A 28 -6.68 2.31 -12.85
N LEU A 29 -6.43 2.30 -11.55
CA LEU A 29 -5.49 1.38 -10.92
C LEU A 29 -6.18 0.03 -10.67
N LEU A 30 -5.78 -0.97 -11.45
CA LEU A 30 -6.39 -2.29 -11.49
C LEU A 30 -5.61 -3.30 -10.62
N PRO A 31 -6.30 -4.17 -9.88
CA PRO A 31 -5.65 -5.23 -9.12
C PRO A 31 -5.05 -6.31 -10.04
N PRO A 32 -4.10 -7.10 -9.55
CA PRO A 32 -3.54 -8.23 -10.29
C PRO A 32 -4.64 -9.20 -10.75
N GLU A 33 -4.59 -9.65 -12.02
CA GLU A 33 -5.68 -10.44 -12.64
C GLU A 33 -6.00 -11.77 -11.91
N ASN A 34 -5.00 -12.34 -11.24
CA ASN A 34 -5.12 -13.63 -10.55
C ASN A 34 -5.35 -13.51 -9.03
N ASP A 35 -5.61 -12.30 -8.53
CA ASP A 35 -5.89 -12.11 -7.12
C ASP A 35 -7.36 -12.46 -6.82
N PRO A 36 -7.63 -13.54 -6.06
CA PRO A 36 -8.99 -13.98 -5.79
C PRO A 36 -9.82 -12.96 -5.00
N ARG A 37 -9.18 -12.01 -4.29
CA ARG A 37 -9.86 -10.92 -3.57
C ARG A 37 -10.62 -9.99 -4.52
N TYR A 38 -10.21 -9.92 -5.79
CA TYR A 38 -10.75 -8.98 -6.78
C TYR A 38 -11.44 -9.69 -7.95
N ASN A 39 -11.94 -10.90 -7.73
CA ASN A 39 -12.63 -11.67 -8.76
C ASN A 39 -14.00 -11.05 -9.12
N ARG A 40 -14.09 -10.44 -10.31
CA ARG A 40 -15.32 -9.80 -10.83
C ARG A 40 -16.50 -10.76 -10.98
N ALA A 41 -16.26 -12.05 -11.24
CA ALA A 41 -17.33 -13.03 -11.36
C ALA A 41 -17.98 -13.34 -10.00
N LEU A 42 -17.23 -13.17 -8.90
CA LEU A 42 -17.72 -13.42 -7.54
C LEU A 42 -18.30 -12.17 -6.87
N TYR A 43 -17.70 -11.00 -7.12
CA TYR A 43 -18.01 -9.77 -6.37
C TYR A 43 -18.65 -8.67 -7.21
N GLY A 44 -18.87 -8.90 -8.50
CA GLY A 44 -19.50 -7.93 -9.41
C GLY A 44 -18.51 -6.94 -10.03
N PRO A 45 -19.01 -5.87 -10.68
CA PRO A 45 -18.16 -4.91 -11.37
C PRO A 45 -17.33 -4.07 -10.39
N PHE A 46 -16.17 -3.63 -10.86
CA PHE A 46 -15.35 -2.66 -10.13
C PHE A 46 -15.99 -1.28 -10.09
N HIS A 47 -15.88 -0.64 -8.93
CA HIS A 47 -16.26 0.75 -8.68
C HIS A 47 -15.00 1.55 -8.37
N PHE A 48 -14.85 2.70 -9.02
CA PHE A 48 -13.65 3.53 -8.92
C PHE A 48 -14.02 4.92 -8.43
N ASP A 49 -13.14 5.51 -7.62
CA ASP A 49 -13.25 6.92 -7.27
C ASP A 49 -12.87 7.83 -8.46
N LYS A 50 -13.08 9.13 -8.27
CA LYS A 50 -12.79 10.15 -9.29
C LYS A 50 -11.33 10.22 -9.73
N ASP A 51 -10.41 9.69 -8.91
CA ASP A 51 -8.97 9.72 -9.14
C ASP A 51 -8.49 8.38 -9.74
N GLY A 52 -9.43 7.46 -10.07
CA GLY A 52 -9.16 6.18 -10.73
C GLY A 52 -8.77 5.04 -9.78
N TYR A 53 -8.90 5.21 -8.47
CA TYR A 53 -8.61 4.13 -7.52
C TYR A 53 -9.84 3.28 -7.29
N LEU A 54 -9.65 1.96 -7.24
CA LEU A 54 -10.72 1.03 -6.89
C LEU A 54 -11.26 1.37 -5.49
N GLU A 55 -12.57 1.49 -5.29
CA GLU A 55 -13.15 1.84 -3.99
C GLU A 55 -12.83 0.81 -2.90
N THR A 56 -12.70 -0.46 -3.30
CA THR A 56 -12.32 -1.56 -2.40
C THR A 56 -10.81 -1.71 -2.22
N MET A 57 -9.97 -0.92 -2.90
CA MET A 57 -8.52 -0.96 -2.68
C MET A 57 -8.23 -0.61 -1.21
N PRO A 58 -7.42 -1.41 -0.50
CA PRO A 58 -7.17 -1.20 0.92
C PRO A 58 -6.64 0.19 1.24
N HIS A 59 -7.00 0.69 2.41
CA HIS A 59 -6.51 1.95 2.94
C HIS A 59 -5.22 1.72 3.73
N TYR A 60 -4.12 1.44 3.01
CA TYR A 60 -2.83 1.05 3.58
C TYR A 60 -2.28 2.08 4.57
N SER A 61 -2.42 3.36 4.25
CA SER A 61 -1.83 4.48 4.98
C SER A 61 -2.69 5.07 6.08
N THR A 62 -3.96 4.67 6.19
CA THR A 62 -4.92 5.28 7.13
C THR A 62 -5.77 4.27 7.91
N SER A 63 -5.64 2.97 7.63
CA SER A 63 -6.37 1.92 8.35
C SER A 63 -5.45 0.81 8.84
N TRP A 64 -5.77 0.25 10.01
CA TRP A 64 -5.04 -0.89 10.57
C TRP A 64 -5.14 -2.13 9.69
N ASN A 65 -6.32 -2.42 9.12
CA ASN A 65 -6.51 -3.58 8.25
C ASN A 65 -5.70 -3.44 6.95
N GLY A 66 -5.73 -2.27 6.31
CA GLY A 66 -4.92 -2.02 5.12
C GLY A 66 -3.42 -2.12 5.44
N MET A 67 -2.96 -1.51 6.54
CA MET A 67 -1.56 -1.65 6.98
C MET A 67 -1.18 -3.11 7.20
N GLY A 68 -2.04 -3.91 7.86
CA GLY A 68 -1.81 -5.33 8.10
C GLY A 68 -1.68 -6.13 6.82
N GLU A 69 -2.55 -5.89 5.83
CA GLU A 69 -2.45 -6.51 4.51
C GLU A 69 -1.12 -6.19 3.84
N MET A 70 -0.72 -4.92 3.81
CA MET A 70 0.57 -4.53 3.23
C MET A 70 1.76 -5.20 3.93
N ILE A 71 1.73 -5.38 5.26
CA ILE A 71 2.80 -6.07 5.99
C ILE A 71 2.93 -7.53 5.52
N GLU A 72 1.82 -8.23 5.32
CA GLU A 72 1.85 -9.61 4.84
C GLU A 72 2.31 -9.70 3.38
N GLU A 73 1.94 -8.75 2.52
CA GLU A 73 2.43 -8.69 1.15
C GLU A 73 3.93 -8.35 1.09
N ALA A 74 4.40 -7.38 1.90
CA ALA A 74 5.82 -7.04 2.02
C ALA A 74 6.66 -8.26 2.44
N ARG A 75 6.13 -9.10 3.35
CA ARG A 75 6.79 -10.33 3.78
C ARG A 75 6.96 -11.34 2.65
N GLN A 76 5.99 -11.44 1.74
CA GLN A 76 6.12 -12.29 0.54
C GLN A 76 7.24 -11.80 -0.39
N GLN A 77 7.60 -10.52 -0.30
CA GLN A 77 8.72 -9.89 -0.99
C GLN A 77 10.02 -9.89 -0.17
N PHE A 78 10.09 -10.70 0.90
CA PHE A 78 11.24 -10.78 1.83
C PHE A 78 11.58 -9.47 2.57
N MET A 79 10.58 -8.59 2.73
CA MET A 79 10.69 -7.35 3.50
C MET A 79 9.91 -7.48 4.82
N TYR A 80 10.55 -7.08 5.92
CA TYR A 80 9.99 -7.08 7.26
C TYR A 80 9.83 -5.65 7.74
N LEU A 81 8.67 -5.30 8.27
CA LEU A 81 8.33 -3.95 8.71
C LEU A 81 8.17 -3.95 10.24
N ASP A 82 9.17 -3.45 10.95
CA ASP A 82 9.19 -3.41 12.41
C ASP A 82 8.68 -2.07 12.91
N LEU A 83 7.50 -2.08 13.52
CA LEU A 83 6.87 -0.88 14.07
C LEU A 83 7.25 -0.69 15.54
N ILE A 84 7.85 0.45 15.84
CA ILE A 84 8.36 0.82 17.16
C ILE A 84 7.58 2.04 17.66
N PRO A 85 6.74 1.90 18.70
CA PRO A 85 6.09 3.04 19.35
C PRO A 85 7.11 4.02 19.94
N GLN A 86 6.82 5.31 19.81
CA GLN A 86 7.61 6.42 20.35
C GLN A 86 6.70 7.33 21.19
N GLU A 87 7.28 8.22 21.99
CA GLU A 87 6.50 9.16 22.83
C GLU A 87 5.49 9.99 22.03
N ASN A 88 5.83 10.37 20.79
CA ASN A 88 5.02 11.26 19.95
C ASN A 88 4.65 10.66 18.58
N GLY A 89 4.63 9.34 18.46
CA GLY A 89 4.27 8.67 17.20
C GLY A 89 4.88 7.28 17.09
N TYR A 90 5.28 6.94 15.87
CA TYR A 90 5.76 5.61 15.52
C TYR A 90 6.94 5.72 14.58
N THR A 91 7.94 4.88 14.78
CA THR A 91 8.99 4.64 13.78
C THR A 91 8.81 3.25 13.21
N CYS A 92 8.79 3.13 11.88
CA CYS A 92 8.85 1.83 11.21
C CYS A 92 10.22 1.67 10.56
N GLU A 93 10.88 0.54 10.82
CA GLU A 93 12.08 0.11 10.11
C GLU A 93 11.72 -0.95 9.07
N ALA A 94 12.14 -0.74 7.82
CA ALA A 94 12.03 -1.73 6.75
C ALA A 94 13.34 -2.52 6.66
N LYS A 95 13.23 -3.83 6.84
CA LYS A 95 14.37 -4.77 6.91
C LYS A 95 14.26 -5.82 5.82
N ILE A 96 15.41 -6.23 5.30
CA ILE A 96 15.50 -7.44 4.46
C ILE A 96 15.72 -8.68 5.36
N ASN A 97 15.60 -9.87 4.78
CA ASN A 97 15.71 -11.16 5.47
C ASN A 97 17.02 -11.39 6.26
N THR A 98 18.06 -10.59 6.04
CA THR A 98 19.31 -10.59 6.83
C THR A 98 19.21 -9.77 8.13
N GLY A 99 18.10 -9.07 8.35
CA GLY A 99 17.90 -8.15 9.46
C GLY A 99 18.48 -6.74 9.24
N PHE A 100 19.11 -6.50 8.09
CA PHE A 100 19.63 -5.17 7.74
C PHE A 100 18.49 -4.19 7.46
N VAL A 101 18.53 -3.02 8.10
CA VAL A 101 17.59 -1.92 7.87
C VAL A 101 17.94 -1.23 6.55
N VAL A 102 17.03 -1.30 5.58
CA VAL A 102 17.18 -0.66 4.27
C VAL A 102 16.69 0.79 4.32
N ASP A 103 15.58 1.04 5.00
CA ASP A 103 15.05 2.40 5.22
C ASP A 103 14.16 2.44 6.47
N SER A 104 13.75 3.64 6.87
CA SER A 104 12.82 3.87 7.96
C SER A 104 11.97 5.13 7.77
N ALA A 105 10.86 5.20 8.49
CA ALA A 105 10.04 6.40 8.56
C ALA A 105 9.47 6.59 9.97
N THR A 106 9.46 7.84 10.42
CA THR A 106 8.84 8.25 11.69
C THR A 106 7.66 9.15 11.40
N GLU A 107 6.47 8.78 11.87
CA GLU A 107 5.22 9.50 11.64
C GLU A 107 4.32 9.45 12.88
N LYS A 108 3.32 10.34 12.94
CA LYS A 108 2.38 10.38 14.08
C LYS A 108 1.45 9.17 14.15
N GLU A 109 1.11 8.59 13.01
CA GLU A 109 0.18 7.47 12.90
C GLU A 109 0.90 6.22 12.39
N ALA A 110 0.63 5.07 13.00
CA ALA A 110 1.26 3.81 12.68
C ALA A 110 1.09 3.40 11.20
N PRO A 111 -0.14 3.35 10.63
CA PRO A 111 -0.33 3.03 9.20
C PRO A 111 0.50 3.91 8.26
N TYR A 112 0.64 5.19 8.61
CA TYR A 112 1.41 6.13 7.82
C TYR A 112 2.91 5.87 7.92
N ALA A 113 3.45 5.64 9.13
CA ALA A 113 4.85 5.29 9.35
C ALA A 113 5.24 4.03 8.56
N VAL A 114 4.42 2.98 8.66
CA VAL A 114 4.67 1.69 8.00
C VAL A 114 4.64 1.84 6.48
N THR A 115 3.62 2.53 5.95
CA THR A 115 3.48 2.77 4.51
C THR A 115 4.68 3.52 3.95
N ARG A 116 5.15 4.56 4.65
CA ARG A 116 6.30 5.34 4.19
C ARG A 116 7.59 4.53 4.21
N ALA A 117 7.83 3.74 5.25
CA ALA A 117 9.02 2.89 5.33
C ALA A 117 9.04 1.85 4.19
N PHE A 118 7.90 1.19 3.92
CA PHE A 118 7.75 0.26 2.81
C PHE A 118 8.06 0.91 1.45
N LEU A 119 7.45 2.05 1.16
CA LEU A 119 7.65 2.76 -0.11
C LEU A 119 9.10 3.22 -0.30
N LYS A 120 9.72 3.78 0.75
CA LYS A 120 11.12 4.19 0.68
C LYS A 120 12.07 3.00 0.47
N ALA A 121 11.82 1.88 1.14
CA ALA A 121 12.63 0.67 0.98
C ALA A 121 12.55 0.09 -0.44
N ASN A 122 11.43 0.30 -1.14
CA ASN A 122 11.27 0.01 -2.57
C ASN A 122 11.80 1.13 -3.50
N GLY A 123 12.48 2.14 -2.96
CA GLY A 123 13.07 3.23 -3.74
C GLY A 123 12.07 4.29 -4.22
N VAL A 124 10.83 4.29 -3.71
CA VAL A 124 9.82 5.28 -4.09
C VAL A 124 10.07 6.60 -3.37
N HIS A 125 10.35 7.66 -4.13
CA HIS A 125 10.52 9.00 -3.59
C HIS A 125 9.18 9.62 -3.16
N LEU A 126 9.11 10.00 -1.89
CA LEU A 126 7.96 10.65 -1.27
C LEU A 126 8.26 12.14 -1.06
N THR A 127 7.92 12.96 -2.06
CA THR A 127 7.93 14.44 -1.96
C THR A 127 6.76 14.96 -1.15
#